data_AF-A0A838H196-F1
#
_entry.id   AF-A0A838H196-F1
#
_cell.length_a   1.000
_cell.length_b   1.000
_cell.length_c   1.000
_cell.angle_alpha   90.00
_cell.angle_beta   90.00
_cell.angle_gamma   90.00
#
_symmetry.space_group_name_H-M   'P 1'
#
loop_
_entity.id
_entity.type
_entity.pdbx_description
1 polymer ?
#
loop_
_entity_poly.entity_id
_entity_poly.type
_entity_poly.pdbx_seq_one_letter_code
_entity_poly.pdbx_strand_id
1 'polypeptide(L)'
;MVSAAHRRRLVNGSSRRRVSRSAPAWWIHRWTELTLDELATWLNPRVAGWMQYYGKFRPSELQRTLRRINTYLMRWARRKYKRIRSFKRFQRWWKSVLQRAPRLFAHWAWATDLDGLR
;
A
#
# COMPACT_ATOMS: atom_id res chain seq x y z
N MET A 1 -20.43 28.53 -18.23
CA MET A 1 -18.99 28.82 -18.48
C MET A 1 -18.30 28.69 -17.13
N VAL A 2 -17.72 27.56 -16.74
CA VAL A 2 -16.44 27.02 -17.24
C VAL A 2 -16.54 25.49 -17.39
N SER A 3 -16.21 25.01 -18.58
CA SER A 3 -16.06 23.61 -18.93
C SER A 3 -14.59 23.22 -18.79
N ALA A 4 -14.28 22.07 -18.17
CA ALA A 4 -13.01 21.37 -18.39
C ALA A 4 -13.05 19.93 -17.84
N ALA A 5 -13.55 19.03 -18.69
CA ALA A 5 -13.32 17.59 -18.57
C ALA A 5 -11.82 17.26 -18.70
N HIS A 6 -11.13 16.93 -17.60
CA HIS A 6 -10.01 15.97 -17.59
C HIS A 6 -9.46 15.77 -16.17
N ARG A 7 -9.54 14.54 -15.61
CA ARG A 7 -8.36 13.74 -15.20
C ARG A 7 -8.74 12.49 -14.36
N ARG A 8 -8.95 11.41 -15.10
CA ARG A 8 -8.52 10.02 -14.83
C ARG A 8 -8.99 9.37 -13.52
N ARG A 9 -10.02 8.54 -13.67
CA ARG A 9 -10.26 7.30 -12.89
C ARG A 9 -8.92 6.71 -12.40
N LEU A 10 -8.68 6.74 -11.10
CA LEU A 10 -7.81 5.74 -10.44
C LEU A 10 -8.60 4.52 -9.96
N VAL A 11 -9.91 4.48 -10.24
CA VAL A 11 -10.78 3.34 -9.97
C VAL A 11 -11.24 2.78 -11.31
N ASN A 12 -10.49 1.82 -11.85
CA ASN A 12 -11.05 0.89 -12.83
C ASN A 12 -10.25 -0.42 -12.85
N GLY A 13 -10.96 -1.54 -12.76
CA GLY A 13 -10.41 -2.89 -12.86
C GLY A 13 -11.16 -3.88 -11.98
N SER A 14 -12.34 -4.31 -12.42
CA SER A 14 -13.11 -5.42 -11.86
C SER A 14 -12.43 -6.77 -12.15
N SER A 15 -11.32 -7.05 -11.45
CA SER A 15 -10.61 -8.32 -11.54
C SER A 15 -10.75 -9.08 -10.22
N ARG A 16 -11.76 -9.95 -10.11
CA ARG A 16 -12.00 -10.80 -8.93
C ARG A 16 -10.97 -11.92 -8.81
N ARG A 17 -9.72 -11.61 -8.46
CA ARG A 17 -8.82 -12.62 -7.90
C ARG A 17 -9.23 -12.89 -6.47
N ARG A 18 -9.67 -14.11 -6.16
CA ARG A 18 -9.87 -14.55 -4.77
C ARG A 18 -8.51 -14.64 -4.10
N VAL A 19 -8.26 -13.69 -3.21
CA VAL A 19 -7.07 -13.70 -2.37
C VAL A 19 -7.33 -14.57 -1.15
N SER A 20 -6.51 -15.59 -0.94
CA SER A 20 -6.61 -16.42 0.26
C SER A 20 -6.42 -15.57 1.53
N ARG A 21 -7.20 -15.87 2.59
CA ARG A 21 -7.00 -15.28 3.91
C ARG A 21 -5.68 -15.72 4.55
N SER A 22 -5.14 -16.88 4.17
CA SER A 22 -3.85 -17.38 4.66
C SER A 22 -2.64 -16.90 3.86
N ALA A 23 -2.84 -16.16 2.76
CA ALA A 23 -1.72 -15.71 1.95
C ALA A 23 -0.80 -14.77 2.74
N PRO A 24 0.53 -14.93 2.63
CA PRO A 24 1.47 -14.05 3.32
C PRO A 24 1.44 -12.62 2.78
N ALA A 25 1.70 -11.62 3.62
CA ALA A 25 1.73 -10.22 3.21
C ALA A 25 2.76 -9.94 2.09
N TRP A 26 3.85 -10.72 2.01
CA TRP A 26 4.79 -10.57 0.90
C TRP A 26 4.25 -11.00 -0.45
N TRP A 27 3.08 -11.63 -0.57
CA TRP A 27 2.50 -11.98 -1.87
C TRP A 27 1.82 -10.81 -2.59
N ILE A 28 1.49 -9.73 -1.89
CA ILE A 28 0.76 -8.58 -2.45
C ILE A 28 1.43 -7.99 -3.70
N HIS A 29 2.77 -8.04 -3.77
CA HIS A 29 3.53 -7.56 -4.93
C HIS A 29 3.32 -8.36 -6.23
N ARG A 30 2.63 -9.51 -6.17
CA ARG A 30 2.22 -10.31 -7.34
C ARG A 30 0.81 -9.98 -7.81
N TRP A 31 -0.01 -9.30 -7.01
CA TRP A 31 -1.41 -9.03 -7.33
C TRP A 31 -1.57 -7.69 -8.05
N THR A 32 -0.96 -7.55 -9.23
CA THR A 32 -1.02 -6.31 -10.03
C THR A 32 -2.41 -5.99 -10.53
N GLU A 33 -3.31 -6.97 -10.58
CA GLU A 33 -4.71 -6.77 -10.96
C GLU A 33 -5.51 -6.01 -9.90
N LEU A 34 -5.21 -6.24 -8.62
CA LEU A 34 -5.94 -5.59 -7.53
C LEU A 34 -5.66 -4.09 -7.50
N THR A 35 -6.64 -3.32 -7.10
CA THR A 35 -6.54 -1.90 -6.78
C THR A 35 -5.86 -1.68 -5.43
N LEU A 36 -5.49 -0.43 -5.14
CA LEU A 36 -4.89 -0.09 -3.86
C LEU A 36 -5.89 -0.28 -2.71
N ASP A 37 -7.17 0.03 -2.95
CA ASP A 37 -8.26 -0.15 -1.99
C ASP A 37 -8.57 -1.62 -1.70
N GLU A 38 -8.54 -2.49 -2.72
CA GLU A 38 -8.67 -3.94 -2.53
C GLU A 38 -7.50 -4.52 -1.72
N LEU A 39 -6.28 -4.03 -1.97
CA LEU A 39 -5.13 -4.40 -1.15
C LEU A 39 -5.28 -3.94 0.29
N ALA A 40 -5.74 -2.70 0.51
CA ALA A 40 -5.99 -2.15 1.84
C ALA A 40 -7.04 -2.97 2.59
N THR A 41 -8.16 -3.28 1.94
CA THR A 41 -9.25 -4.09 2.50
C THR A 41 -8.75 -5.45 2.97
N TRP A 42 -7.87 -6.08 2.20
CA TRP A 42 -7.31 -7.37 2.55
C TRP A 42 -6.24 -7.26 3.65
N LEU A 43 -5.38 -6.24 3.61
CA LEU A 43 -4.20 -6.13 4.47
C LEU A 43 -4.51 -5.55 5.86
N ASN A 44 -5.40 -4.55 5.93
CA ASN A 44 -5.72 -3.81 7.15
C ASN A 44 -6.10 -4.70 8.35
N PRO A 45 -7.02 -5.69 8.24
CA PRO A 45 -7.39 -6.50 9.40
C PRO A 45 -6.21 -7.33 9.96
N ARG A 46 -5.28 -7.81 9.12
CA ARG A 46 -4.09 -8.54 9.61
C ARG A 46 -3.11 -7.62 10.31
N VAL A 47 -2.85 -6.48 9.69
CA VAL A 47 -1.91 -5.48 10.20
C VAL A 47 -2.42 -4.89 11.52
N ALA A 48 -3.72 -4.62 11.63
CA ALA A 48 -4.34 -4.19 12.87
C ALA A 48 -4.13 -5.22 14.00
N GLY A 49 -4.33 -6.51 13.72
CA GLY A 49 -4.04 -7.58 14.69
C GLY A 49 -2.58 -7.62 15.13
N TRP A 50 -1.63 -7.45 14.20
CA TRP A 50 -0.20 -7.38 14.53
C TRP A 50 0.14 -6.15 15.35
N MET A 51 -0.44 -4.99 15.04
CA MET A 51 -0.23 -3.76 15.80
C MET A 51 -0.77 -3.89 17.23
N GLN A 52 -1.93 -4.52 17.41
CA GLN A 52 -2.52 -4.76 18.72
C GLN A 52 -1.68 -5.75 19.56
N TYR A 53 -1.25 -6.86 18.96
CA TYR A 53 -0.49 -7.88 19.67
C TYR A 53 0.97 -7.49 19.92
N TYR A 54 1.71 -7.11 18.87
CA TYR A 54 3.14 -6.83 18.97
C TYR A 54 3.45 -5.40 19.42
N GLY A 55 2.52 -4.45 19.30
CA GLY A 55 2.78 -3.04 19.60
C GLY A 55 3.24 -2.79 21.03
N LYS A 56 2.73 -3.55 22.00
CA LYS A 56 3.09 -3.41 23.41
C LYS A 56 4.43 -4.07 23.78
N PHE A 57 4.72 -5.23 23.20
CA PHE A 57 5.82 -6.08 23.67
C PHE A 57 7.07 -6.00 22.79
N ARG A 58 6.90 -5.73 21.48
CA ARG A 58 7.99 -5.78 20.50
C ARG A 58 7.88 -4.66 19.46
N PRO A 59 7.94 -3.38 19.87
CA PRO A 59 7.75 -2.25 18.97
C PRO A 59 8.79 -2.19 17.84
N SER A 60 10.05 -2.57 18.11
CA SER A 60 11.13 -2.57 17.12
C SER A 60 10.94 -3.64 16.03
N GLU A 61 10.59 -4.87 16.41
CA GLU A 61 10.26 -5.95 15.46
C GLU A 61 9.02 -5.62 14.65
N LEU A 62 8.02 -5.04 15.29
CA LEU A 62 6.82 -4.58 14.62
C LEU A 62 7.16 -3.49 13.59
N GLN A 63 7.93 -2.47 13.97
CA GLN A 63 8.29 -1.40 13.04
C GLN A 63 9.05 -1.92 11.82
N ARG A 64 9.98 -2.87 12.01
CA ARG A 64 10.66 -3.57 10.90
C ARG A 64 9.66 -4.31 9.99
N THR A 65 8.67 -4.97 10.58
CA THR A 65 7.62 -5.69 9.87
C THR A 65 6.74 -4.73 9.05
N LEU A 66 6.29 -3.62 9.64
CA LEU A 66 5.48 -2.60 8.96
C LEU A 66 6.25 -1.95 7.80
N ARG A 67 7.55 -1.66 7.98
CA ARG A 67 8.42 -1.17 6.89
C ARG A 67 8.54 -2.18 5.75
N ARG A 68 8.67 -3.48 6.06
CA ARG A 68 8.71 -4.54 5.04
C ARG A 68 7.42 -4.62 4.23
N ILE A 69 6.27 -4.37 4.84
CA ILE A 69 4.98 -4.26 4.14
C ILE A 69 4.99 -3.09 3.15
N ASN A 70 5.49 -1.92 3.57
CA ASN A 70 5.68 -0.77 2.66
C ASN A 70 6.59 -1.14 1.47
N THR A 71 7.66 -1.89 1.68
CA THR A 71 8.53 -2.38 0.59
C THR A 71 7.75 -3.24 -0.41
N TYR A 72 6.85 -4.11 0.07
CA TYR A 72 6.02 -4.91 -0.83
C TYR A 72 4.96 -4.08 -1.57
N LEU A 73 4.38 -3.06 -0.93
CA LEU A 73 3.50 -2.08 -1.59
C LEU A 73 4.26 -1.30 -2.68
N MET A 74 5.51 -0.89 -2.42
CA MET A 74 6.37 -0.28 -3.43
C MET A 74 6.60 -1.22 -4.62
N ARG A 75 6.98 -2.47 -4.36
CA ARG A 75 7.20 -3.49 -5.40
C ARG A 75 5.94 -3.74 -6.23
N TRP A 76 4.78 -3.83 -5.57
CA TRP A 76 3.48 -3.91 -6.23
C TRP A 76 3.25 -2.71 -7.16
N ALA A 77 3.41 -1.49 -6.63
CA ALA A 77 3.12 -0.26 -7.36
C ALA A 77 4.00 -0.10 -8.59
N ARG A 78 5.31 -0.39 -8.46
CA ARG A 78 6.27 -0.36 -9.58
C ARG A 78 5.97 -1.42 -10.65
N ARG A 79 5.40 -2.57 -10.27
CA ARG A 79 4.97 -3.62 -11.21
C ARG A 79 3.68 -3.24 -11.94
N LYS A 80 2.67 -2.74 -11.22
CA LYS A 80 1.36 -2.33 -11.77
C LYS A 80 1.48 -1.09 -12.66
N TYR A 81 2.22 -0.08 -12.21
CA TYR A 81 2.31 1.21 -12.90
C TYR A 81 3.71 1.40 -13.51
N LYS A 82 3.87 1.08 -14.80
CA LYS A 82 5.16 1.22 -15.49
C LYS A 82 5.74 2.64 -15.42
N ARG A 83 4.87 3.66 -15.36
CA ARG A 83 5.24 5.10 -15.34
C ARG A 83 5.97 5.54 -14.07
N ILE A 84 5.84 4.80 -12.97
CA ILE A 84 6.47 5.11 -11.67
C ILE A 84 7.63 4.16 -11.31
N ARG A 85 8.21 3.48 -12.29
CA ARG A 85 9.33 2.54 -12.06
C ARG A 85 10.57 3.18 -11.44
N SER A 86 10.83 4.47 -11.68
CA SER A 86 11.95 5.16 -11.05
C SER A 86 11.61 5.58 -9.62
N PHE A 87 12.61 5.54 -8.74
CA PHE A 87 12.42 5.86 -7.32
C PHE A 87 11.83 7.26 -7.12
N LYS A 88 12.38 8.28 -7.78
CA LYS A 88 11.87 9.67 -7.72
C LYS A 88 10.40 9.78 -8.11
N ARG A 89 9.95 9.04 -9.14
CA ARG A 89 8.54 9.06 -9.56
C ARG A 89 7.64 8.29 -8.60
N PHE A 90 8.12 7.16 -8.08
CA PHE A 90 7.43 6.43 -7.01
C PHE A 90 7.26 7.31 -5.77
N GLN A 91 8.30 8.01 -5.30
CA GLN A 91 8.22 8.89 -4.14
C GLN A 91 7.14 9.98 -4.32
N ARG A 92 7.08 10.62 -5.50
CA ARG A 92 6.02 11.61 -5.80
C ARG A 92 4.63 10.99 -5.79
N TRP A 93 4.48 9.81 -6.40
CA TRP A 93 3.23 9.08 -6.40
C TRP A 93 2.81 8.70 -4.97
N TRP A 94 3.73 8.15 -4.18
CA TRP A 94 3.51 7.76 -2.79
C TRP A 94 3.08 8.94 -1.93
N LYS A 95 3.80 10.08 -2.02
CA LYS A 95 3.40 11.32 -1.33
C LYS A 95 1.99 11.77 -1.73
N SER A 96 1.65 11.71 -3.01
CA SER A 96 0.30 12.05 -3.47
C SER A 96 -0.77 11.11 -2.93
N VAL A 97 -0.48 9.81 -2.81
CA VAL A 97 -1.40 8.84 -2.21
C VAL A 97 -1.58 9.12 -0.71
N LEU A 98 -0.48 9.33 0.02
CA LEU A 98 -0.52 9.67 1.45
C LEU A 98 -1.31 10.95 1.72
N GLN A 99 -1.20 11.96 0.86
CA GLN A 99 -1.97 13.20 0.97
C GLN A 99 -3.48 12.99 0.74
N ARG A 100 -3.84 12.11 -0.19
CA ARG A 100 -5.25 11.87 -0.56
C ARG A 100 -5.96 10.92 0.39
N ALA A 101 -5.25 9.91 0.90
CA ALA A 101 -5.82 8.86 1.71
C ALA A 101 -4.84 8.41 2.82
N PRO A 102 -4.50 9.29 3.78
CA PRO A 102 -3.48 9.01 4.80
C PRO A 102 -3.79 7.81 5.70
N ARG A 103 -5.07 7.40 5.76
CA ARG A 103 -5.56 6.28 6.59
C ARG A 103 -5.90 5.03 5.76
N LEU A 104 -5.49 4.98 4.49
CA LEU A 104 -5.81 3.85 3.61
C LEU A 104 -5.25 2.53 4.16
N PHE A 105 -4.03 2.56 4.70
CA PHE A 105 -3.45 1.42 5.39
C PHE A 105 -3.29 1.69 6.88
N ALA A 106 -3.69 0.73 7.71
CA ALA A 106 -3.67 0.87 9.17
C ALA A 106 -2.28 1.21 9.73
N HIS A 107 -1.22 0.61 9.19
CA HIS A 107 0.15 0.83 9.67
C HIS A 107 0.77 2.15 9.25
N TRP A 108 0.14 2.91 8.36
CA TRP A 108 0.67 4.22 7.97
C TRP A 108 0.70 5.20 9.14
N ALA A 109 -0.07 4.98 10.20
CA ALA A 109 0.05 5.75 11.43
C ALA A 109 1.41 5.56 12.14
N TRP A 110 2.08 4.41 11.97
CA TRP A 110 3.32 4.06 12.67
C TRP A 110 4.54 3.94 11.73
N ALA A 111 4.31 3.92 10.41
CA ALA A 111 5.32 3.79 9.37
C ALA A 111 4.95 4.61 8.11
N THR A 112 4.77 5.92 8.27
CA THR A 112 4.45 6.86 7.17
C THR A 112 5.67 7.17 6.30
N ASP A 113 6.88 6.89 6.80
CA ASP A 113 8.15 7.32 6.23
C ASP A 113 8.63 6.46 5.05
N LEU A 114 9.21 7.14 4.07
CA LEU A 114 9.90 6.49 2.95
C LEU A 114 11.29 5.97 3.35
N ASP A 115 11.75 6.20 4.59
CA ASP A 115 13.13 5.90 5.01
C ASP A 115 13.44 4.40 5.03
N GLY A 116 12.41 3.56 5.13
CA GLY A 116 12.52 2.10 4.97
C GLY A 116 12.39 1.59 3.53
N LEU A 117 12.16 2.47 2.55
CA LEU A 117 11.94 2.14 1.14
C LEU A 117 13.23 2.40 0.34
N ARG A 118 14.26 1.59 0.58
CA ARG A 118 15.41 1.48 -0.33
C ARG A 118 15.26 0.25 -1.22
#